data_AF-A0A2S1JVX9-F1
#
_entry.id   AF-A0A2S1JVX9-F1
#
_cell.length_a   1.000
_cell.length_b   1.000
_cell.length_c   1.000
_cell.angle_alpha   90.00
_cell.angle_beta   90.00
_cell.angle_gamma   90.00
#
_symmetry.space_group_name_H-M   'P 1'
#
loop_
_entity.id
_entity.type
_entity.pdbx_description
1 polymer ?
#
loop_
_entity_poly.entity_id
_entity_poly.type
_entity_poly.pdbx_seq_one_letter_code
_entity_poly.pdbx_strand_id
1 'polypeptide(L)'
;MKLCTSIATLALVAFSGNALGTNSADLEQIGSGNSANSNQTGAGFGNTIIKHQVGDTNTVTATQSGGVINSSILGTQIGNQNESTISQSGGASLSATNTQIGSQNTSEITQELSIDSQVSILQLGTSNASNIEQRFGSGNSLTNIQNGESHFFIGRQEASTNGSIFVFQDGER
;
A
#
# COMPACT_ATOMS: atom_id res chain seq x y z
N MET A 1 -32.87 -29.78 14.79
CA MET A 1 -31.56 -29.27 15.22
C MET A 1 -31.35 -27.94 14.51
N LYS A 2 -31.44 -26.81 15.21
CA LYS A 2 -31.23 -25.48 14.63
C LYS A 2 -29.75 -25.13 14.81
N LEU A 3 -28.97 -25.21 13.75
CA LEU A 3 -27.69 -24.50 13.65
C LEU A 3 -27.88 -23.42 12.57
N CYS A 4 -28.31 -22.23 12.99
CA CYS A 4 -28.01 -21.00 12.26
C CYS A 4 -26.90 -20.32 13.05
N THR A 5 -25.65 -20.65 12.75
CA THR A 5 -24.48 -19.91 13.26
C THR A 5 -24.17 -18.78 12.29
N SER A 6 -24.35 -17.56 12.81
CA SER A 6 -23.93 -16.24 12.33
C SER A 6 -23.52 -16.10 10.86
N ILE A 7 -24.43 -15.55 10.05
CA ILE A 7 -24.01 -14.80 8.87
C ILE A 7 -23.55 -13.44 9.40
N ALA A 8 -22.25 -13.18 9.28
CA ALA A 8 -21.61 -11.93 9.62
C ALA A 8 -22.32 -10.77 8.91
N THR A 9 -22.86 -9.86 9.69
CA THR A 9 -23.42 -8.61 9.17
C THR A 9 -22.25 -7.73 8.72
N LEU A 10 -22.04 -7.62 7.40
CA LEU A 10 -21.16 -6.62 6.80
C LEU A 10 -21.95 -5.31 6.64
N ALA A 11 -21.56 -4.28 7.38
CA ALA A 11 -22.01 -2.91 7.13
C ALA A 11 -20.79 -2.06 6.78
N LEU A 12 -20.53 -1.92 5.47
CA LEU A 12 -19.56 -0.97 4.95
C LEU A 12 -20.29 0.36 4.71
N VAL A 13 -19.92 1.41 5.44
CA VAL A 13 -20.30 2.78 5.11
C VAL A 13 -19.02 3.53 4.77
N ALA A 14 -18.72 3.61 3.48
CA ALA A 14 -17.65 4.48 2.97
C ALA A 14 -18.21 5.90 2.83
N PHE A 15 -17.50 6.90 3.36
CA PHE A 15 -17.80 8.31 3.15
C PHE A 15 -16.61 8.93 2.39
N SER A 16 -16.81 9.25 1.12
CA SER A 16 -15.85 10.03 0.33
C SER A 16 -16.12 11.52 0.57
N GLY A 17 -15.20 12.22 1.24
CA GLY A 17 -15.20 13.67 1.29
C GLY A 17 -14.74 14.23 -0.05
N ASN A 18 -15.65 14.38 -1.02
CA ASN A 18 -15.34 15.10 -2.26
C ASN A 18 -15.28 16.60 -1.98
N ALA A 19 -14.07 17.14 -1.86
CA ALA A 19 -13.85 18.57 -2.01
C ALA A 19 -12.67 18.78 -2.96
N LEU A 20 -12.97 19.39 -4.11
CA LEU A 20 -12.00 19.83 -5.10
C LEU A 20 -10.90 20.65 -4.40
N GLY A 21 -9.70 20.07 -4.34
CA GLY A 21 -8.50 20.68 -3.76
C GLY A 21 -8.06 20.15 -2.40
N THR A 22 -8.86 19.38 -1.66
CA THR A 22 -8.44 18.80 -0.38
C THR A 22 -7.96 17.36 -0.53
N ASN A 23 -7.04 16.93 0.34
CA ASN A 23 -6.57 15.55 0.39
C ASN A 23 -7.77 14.56 0.47
N SER A 24 -7.73 13.48 -0.31
CA SER A 24 -8.80 12.46 -0.35
C SER A 24 -8.30 11.13 0.21
N ALA A 25 -9.17 10.42 0.92
CA ALA A 25 -8.93 9.06 1.37
C ALA A 25 -10.18 8.20 1.13
N ASP A 26 -10.07 7.19 0.29
CA ASP A 26 -11.12 6.22 -0.02
C ASP A 26 -10.74 4.83 0.52
N LEU A 27 -11.73 4.15 1.08
CA LEU A 27 -11.59 2.82 1.66
C LEU A 27 -12.79 1.94 1.31
N GLU A 28 -12.51 0.78 0.72
CA GLU A 28 -13.47 -0.30 0.48
C GLU A 28 -13.02 -1.57 1.21
N GLN A 29 -13.89 -2.16 2.01
CA GLN A 29 -13.62 -3.42 2.74
C GLN A 29 -14.78 -4.41 2.57
N ILE A 30 -14.47 -5.60 2.07
CA ILE A 30 -15.41 -6.71 1.89
C ILE A 30 -14.86 -7.94 2.62
N GLY A 31 -15.62 -8.48 3.58
CA GLY A 31 -15.23 -9.63 4.40
C GLY A 31 -15.15 -9.31 5.90
N SER A 32 -14.49 -10.15 6.70
CA SER A 32 -14.50 -10.03 8.16
C SER A 32 -13.12 -9.69 8.75
N GLY A 33 -13.09 -8.83 9.76
CA GLY A 33 -11.86 -8.52 10.50
C GLY A 33 -10.80 -7.70 9.74
N ASN A 34 -11.12 -7.14 8.57
CA ASN A 34 -10.20 -6.25 7.86
C ASN A 34 -10.00 -4.93 8.61
N SER A 35 -8.76 -4.44 8.66
CA SER A 35 -8.37 -3.17 9.27
C SER A 35 -7.74 -2.26 8.23
N ALA A 36 -8.14 -0.99 8.18
CA ALA A 36 -7.54 -0.03 7.28
C ALA A 36 -7.46 1.36 7.91
N ASN A 37 -6.23 1.87 8.05
CA ASN A 37 -5.97 3.20 8.61
C ASN A 37 -5.38 4.15 7.55
N SER A 38 -5.95 5.35 7.41
CA SER A 38 -5.47 6.40 6.49
C SER A 38 -5.20 7.65 7.31
N ASN A 39 -4.00 8.22 7.19
CA ASN A 39 -3.66 9.45 7.88
C ASN A 39 -3.01 10.44 6.89
N GLN A 40 -3.66 11.57 6.66
CA GLN A 40 -3.15 12.66 5.82
C GLN A 40 -2.95 13.90 6.71
N THR A 41 -1.70 14.19 7.07
CA THR A 41 -1.35 15.31 7.96
C THR A 41 -0.39 16.30 7.30
N GLY A 42 -0.52 17.58 7.64
CA GLY A 42 0.32 18.67 7.12
C GLY A 42 -0.35 19.51 6.02
N ALA A 43 0.32 20.59 5.62
CA ALA A 43 -0.19 21.59 4.66
C ALA A 43 -0.13 21.13 3.18
N GLY A 44 -0.13 19.81 2.95
CA GLY A 44 -0.08 19.20 1.62
C GLY A 44 -1.38 19.36 0.85
N PHE A 45 -1.30 19.47 -0.48
CA PHE A 45 -2.44 19.64 -1.38
C PHE A 45 -2.43 18.55 -2.45
N GLY A 46 -3.62 18.10 -2.89
CA GLY A 46 -3.77 17.14 -3.99
C GLY A 46 -3.34 15.70 -3.68
N ASN A 47 -3.30 15.29 -2.41
CA ASN A 47 -2.90 13.94 -2.06
C ASN A 47 -4.08 12.97 -2.02
N THR A 48 -3.87 11.73 -2.46
CA THR A 48 -4.91 10.70 -2.53
C THR A 48 -4.45 9.41 -1.87
N ILE A 49 -5.28 8.82 -1.00
CA ILE A 49 -5.11 7.46 -0.49
C ILE A 49 -6.31 6.62 -0.93
N ILE A 50 -6.10 5.51 -1.63
CA ILE A 50 -7.17 4.57 -1.99
C ILE A 50 -6.78 3.19 -1.46
N LYS A 51 -7.70 2.53 -0.76
CA LYS A 51 -7.46 1.20 -0.19
C LYS A 51 -8.62 0.27 -0.44
N HIS A 52 -8.37 -0.88 -1.06
CA HIS A 52 -9.36 -1.92 -1.30
C HIS A 52 -8.94 -3.23 -0.62
N GLN A 53 -9.79 -3.77 0.24
CA GLN A 53 -9.55 -5.03 0.94
C GLN A 53 -10.70 -6.01 0.73
N VAL A 54 -10.39 -7.20 0.24
CA VAL A 54 -11.35 -8.29 0.01
C VAL A 54 -10.85 -9.56 0.69
N GLY A 55 -11.64 -10.15 1.58
CA GLY A 55 -11.33 -11.36 2.35
C GLY A 55 -11.23 -11.09 3.85
N ASP A 56 -10.45 -11.88 4.59
CA ASP A 56 -10.47 -11.83 6.06
C ASP A 56 -9.15 -11.38 6.70
N THR A 57 -9.25 -10.53 7.73
CA THR A 57 -8.11 -10.11 8.58
C THR A 57 -6.96 -9.44 7.81
N ASN A 58 -7.25 -8.74 6.72
CA ASN A 58 -6.24 -7.97 5.99
C ASN A 58 -6.01 -6.61 6.67
N THR A 59 -4.78 -6.10 6.64
CA THR A 59 -4.41 -4.80 7.23
C THR A 59 -3.71 -3.90 6.22
N VAL A 60 -4.26 -2.71 5.94
CA VAL A 60 -3.57 -1.65 5.18
C VAL A 60 -3.46 -0.36 6.01
N THR A 61 -2.23 0.06 6.28
CA THR A 61 -1.92 1.37 6.87
C THR A 61 -1.28 2.26 5.83
N ALA A 62 -1.89 3.42 5.57
CA ALA A 62 -1.39 4.41 4.62
C ALA A 62 -1.26 5.78 5.31
N THR A 63 -0.07 6.38 5.24
CA THR A 63 0.20 7.69 5.84
C THR A 63 0.85 8.62 4.82
N GLN A 64 0.31 9.83 4.68
CA GLN A 64 0.91 10.94 3.96
C GLN A 64 1.13 12.08 4.96
N SER A 65 2.36 12.54 5.11
CA SER A 65 2.74 13.51 6.15
C SER A 65 3.80 14.51 5.67
N GLY A 66 4.13 15.49 6.51
CA GLY A 66 5.27 16.39 6.25
C GLY A 66 5.06 17.36 5.09
N GLY A 67 3.82 17.67 4.72
CA GLY A 67 3.53 18.62 3.63
C GLY A 67 3.76 18.05 2.24
N VAL A 68 3.63 16.73 2.08
CA VAL A 68 3.62 16.04 0.77
C VAL A 68 2.61 16.70 -0.19
N ILE A 69 2.97 16.84 -1.47
CA ILE A 69 2.13 17.49 -2.49
C ILE A 69 1.91 16.54 -3.67
N ASN A 70 0.68 16.50 -4.21
CA ASN A 70 0.29 15.72 -5.40
C ASN A 70 0.71 14.24 -5.35
N SER A 71 0.67 13.62 -4.17
CA SER A 71 1.12 12.24 -4.00
C SER A 71 -0.04 11.27 -3.85
N SER A 72 0.17 10.03 -4.27
CA SER A 72 -0.84 8.98 -4.24
C SER A 72 -0.34 7.71 -3.55
N ILE A 73 -1.24 7.10 -2.80
CA ILE A 73 -1.09 5.75 -2.25
C ILE A 73 -2.27 4.92 -2.73
N LEU A 74 -1.99 3.77 -3.33
CA LEU A 74 -2.98 2.75 -3.68
C LEU A 74 -2.59 1.41 -3.03
N GLY A 75 -3.42 0.93 -2.10
CA GLY A 75 -3.26 -0.38 -1.46
C GLY A 75 -4.39 -1.33 -1.83
N THR A 76 -4.08 -2.48 -2.40
CA THR A 76 -5.07 -3.53 -2.70
C THR A 76 -4.67 -4.84 -2.04
N GLN A 77 -5.58 -5.43 -1.26
CA GLN A 77 -5.38 -6.73 -0.62
C GLN A 77 -6.55 -7.66 -0.94
N ILE A 78 -6.25 -8.82 -1.51
CA ILE A 78 -7.24 -9.86 -1.82
C ILE A 78 -6.79 -11.18 -1.19
N GLY A 79 -7.61 -11.76 -0.33
CA GLY A 79 -7.31 -13.00 0.40
C GLY A 79 -7.27 -12.78 1.90
N ASN A 80 -6.34 -13.43 2.62
CA ASN A 80 -6.40 -13.47 4.09
C ASN A 80 -5.08 -13.07 4.75
N GLN A 81 -5.15 -12.32 5.85
CA GLN A 81 -3.98 -11.96 6.67
C GLN A 81 -2.85 -11.28 5.89
N ASN A 82 -3.16 -10.53 4.82
CA ASN A 82 -2.15 -9.72 4.15
C ASN A 82 -1.94 -8.41 4.95
N GLU A 83 -0.70 -7.95 5.03
CA GLU A 83 -0.32 -6.72 5.73
C GLU A 83 0.45 -5.79 4.81
N SER A 84 0.05 -4.51 4.79
CA SER A 84 0.70 -3.47 4.01
C SER A 84 0.80 -2.18 4.79
N THR A 85 2.00 -1.63 4.83
CA THR A 85 2.28 -0.30 5.38
C THR A 85 2.92 0.58 4.31
N ILE A 86 2.33 1.74 4.05
CA ILE A 86 2.81 2.71 3.07
C ILE A 86 2.91 4.08 3.74
N SER A 87 4.10 4.67 3.69
CA SER A 87 4.38 5.97 4.27
C SER A 87 5.04 6.90 3.25
N GLN A 88 4.46 8.08 3.06
CA GLN A 88 5.02 9.17 2.26
C GLN A 88 5.22 10.39 3.15
N SER A 89 6.42 10.96 3.16
CA SER A 89 6.76 12.13 4.00
C SER A 89 7.64 13.13 3.26
N GLY A 90 7.31 14.42 3.34
CA GLY A 90 8.19 15.52 2.93
C GLY A 90 8.57 15.61 1.44
N GLY A 91 7.79 15.08 0.50
CA GLY A 91 8.12 15.07 -0.94
C GLY A 91 7.06 15.67 -1.87
N ALA A 92 7.23 15.47 -3.17
CA ALA A 92 6.25 15.86 -4.18
C ALA A 92 6.12 14.78 -5.27
N SER A 93 4.91 14.60 -5.79
CA SER A 93 4.62 13.62 -6.85
C SER A 93 5.06 12.19 -6.51
N LEU A 94 4.87 11.78 -5.26
CA LEU A 94 5.19 10.43 -4.81
C LEU A 94 4.05 9.48 -5.17
N SER A 95 4.38 8.31 -5.70
CA SER A 95 3.40 7.27 -6.04
C SER A 95 3.81 5.94 -5.43
N ALA A 96 2.94 5.37 -4.59
CA ALA A 96 3.12 4.03 -4.07
C ALA A 96 1.90 3.17 -4.41
N THR A 97 2.13 2.07 -5.12
CA THR A 97 1.11 1.04 -5.38
C THR A 97 1.56 -0.27 -4.75
N ASN A 98 0.70 -0.85 -3.91
CA ASN A 98 0.94 -2.17 -3.34
C ASN A 98 -0.27 -3.06 -3.59
N THR A 99 -0.04 -4.21 -4.24
CA THR A 99 -1.05 -5.22 -4.49
C THR A 99 -0.61 -6.56 -3.91
N GLN A 100 -1.41 -7.11 -3.00
CA GLN A 100 -1.20 -8.41 -2.39
C GLN A 100 -2.38 -9.32 -2.69
N ILE A 101 -2.14 -10.46 -3.33
CA ILE A 101 -3.14 -11.46 -3.65
C ILE A 101 -2.69 -12.81 -3.08
N GLY A 102 -3.47 -13.38 -2.17
CA GLY A 102 -3.17 -14.63 -1.48
C GLY A 102 -3.20 -14.47 0.04
N SER A 103 -2.23 -15.04 0.75
CA SER A 103 -2.25 -15.03 2.22
C SER A 103 -0.92 -14.73 2.86
N GLN A 104 -0.94 -14.03 4.00
CA GLN A 104 0.25 -13.74 4.82
C GLN A 104 1.35 -12.96 4.05
N ASN A 105 1.00 -12.24 2.99
CA ASN A 105 1.96 -11.39 2.31
C ASN A 105 2.17 -10.09 3.11
N THR A 106 3.41 -9.64 3.22
CA THR A 106 3.80 -8.45 3.97
C THR A 106 4.54 -7.47 3.06
N SER A 107 4.22 -6.18 3.19
CA SER A 107 4.85 -5.12 2.40
C SER A 107 5.01 -3.85 3.23
N GLU A 108 6.18 -3.23 3.09
CA GLU A 108 6.49 -1.93 3.66
C GLU A 108 7.10 -1.03 2.58
N ILE A 109 6.49 0.14 2.37
CA ILE A 109 6.98 1.16 1.45
C ILE A 109 7.16 2.47 2.22
N THR A 110 8.38 3.00 2.19
CA THR A 110 8.70 4.33 2.72
C THR A 110 9.27 5.22 1.61
N GLN A 111 8.59 6.33 1.31
CA GLN A 111 9.09 7.38 0.42
C GLN A 111 9.26 8.67 1.22
N GLU A 112 10.51 9.08 1.44
CA GLU A 112 10.85 10.22 2.29
C GLU A 112 11.64 11.26 1.51
N LEU A 113 11.21 12.53 1.60
CA LEU A 113 11.92 13.69 1.03
C LEU A 113 12.35 13.48 -0.42
N SER A 114 11.53 12.76 -1.19
CA SER A 114 11.79 12.41 -2.59
C SER A 114 10.85 13.15 -3.54
N ILE A 115 11.24 13.28 -4.80
CA ILE A 115 10.46 13.96 -5.83
C ILE A 115 10.25 13.02 -7.02
N ASP A 116 9.06 13.04 -7.62
CA ASP A 116 8.73 12.26 -8.84
C ASP A 116 9.16 10.79 -8.74
N SER A 117 8.96 10.18 -7.57
CA SER A 117 9.45 8.84 -7.27
C SER A 117 8.30 7.85 -7.09
N GLN A 118 8.48 6.65 -7.64
CA GLN A 118 7.47 5.62 -7.73
C GLN A 118 7.94 4.28 -7.15
N VAL A 119 7.04 3.63 -6.41
CA VAL A 119 7.19 2.24 -5.97
C VAL A 119 5.94 1.46 -6.38
N SER A 120 6.16 0.28 -6.97
CA SER A 120 5.12 -0.70 -7.29
C SER A 120 5.50 -2.07 -6.73
N ILE A 121 4.64 -2.64 -5.89
CA ILE A 121 4.78 -4.00 -5.37
C ILE A 121 3.59 -4.84 -5.86
N LEU A 122 3.89 -6.03 -6.36
CA LEU A 122 2.93 -7.09 -6.64
C LEU A 122 3.38 -8.38 -5.95
N GLN A 123 2.61 -8.85 -4.96
CA GLN A 123 2.84 -10.13 -4.27
C GLN A 123 1.69 -11.07 -4.56
N LEU A 124 1.98 -12.17 -5.25
CA LEU A 124 1.05 -13.24 -5.58
C LEU A 124 1.49 -14.51 -4.84
N GLY A 125 0.60 -15.13 -4.08
CA GLY A 125 0.87 -16.38 -3.36
C GLY A 125 0.92 -16.20 -1.85
N THR A 126 1.83 -16.91 -1.18
CA THR A 126 1.84 -16.97 0.30
C THR A 126 3.16 -16.51 0.91
N SER A 127 3.06 -15.80 2.04
CA SER A 127 4.23 -15.45 2.87
C SER A 127 5.33 -14.66 2.15
N ASN A 128 5.00 -13.92 1.09
CA ASN A 128 5.96 -13.05 0.42
C ASN A 128 6.16 -11.76 1.22
N ALA A 129 7.39 -11.25 1.24
CA ALA A 129 7.79 -10.11 2.05
C ALA A 129 8.61 -9.11 1.22
N SER A 130 8.25 -7.82 1.34
CA SER A 130 8.91 -6.71 0.65
C SER A 130 9.13 -5.53 1.60
N ASN A 131 10.34 -4.99 1.63
CA ASN A 131 10.63 -3.71 2.28
C ASN A 131 11.33 -2.79 1.28
N ILE A 132 10.74 -1.62 1.02
CA ILE A 132 11.23 -0.66 0.04
C ILE A 132 11.38 0.73 0.66
N GLU A 133 12.55 1.32 0.48
CA GLU A 133 12.84 2.70 0.87
C GLU A 133 13.34 3.52 -0.32
N GLN A 134 12.69 4.67 -0.57
CA GLN A 134 13.20 5.73 -1.44
C GLN A 134 13.38 7.00 -0.61
N ARG A 135 14.61 7.50 -0.52
CA ARG A 135 14.95 8.63 0.35
C ARG A 135 15.80 9.68 -0.36
N PHE A 136 15.45 10.96 -0.18
CA PHE A 136 16.25 12.11 -0.63
C PHE A 136 16.57 12.13 -2.14
N GLY A 137 15.80 11.40 -2.96
CA GLY A 137 16.08 11.17 -4.38
C GLY A 137 15.07 11.84 -5.31
N SER A 138 15.32 11.74 -6.61
CA SER A 138 14.43 12.27 -7.65
C SER A 138 14.26 11.28 -8.79
N GLY A 139 13.05 11.10 -9.30
CA GLY A 139 12.81 10.26 -10.50
C GLY A 139 13.07 8.76 -10.28
N ASN A 140 13.10 8.29 -9.03
CA ASN A 140 13.43 6.90 -8.76
C ASN A 140 12.22 5.98 -8.96
N SER A 141 12.44 4.82 -9.58
CA SER A 141 11.40 3.82 -9.81
C SER A 141 11.83 2.47 -9.26
N LEU A 142 10.98 1.86 -8.43
CA LEU A 142 11.16 0.50 -7.97
C LEU A 142 9.91 -0.33 -8.30
N THR A 143 10.11 -1.44 -9.01
CA THR A 143 9.09 -2.47 -9.22
C THR A 143 9.54 -3.79 -8.61
N ASN A 144 8.75 -4.33 -7.69
CA ASN A 144 8.97 -5.66 -7.12
C ASN A 144 7.77 -6.58 -7.40
N ILE A 145 8.03 -7.72 -8.01
CA ILE A 145 7.05 -8.75 -8.31
C ILE A 145 7.51 -10.06 -7.68
N GLN A 146 6.69 -10.62 -6.80
CA GLN A 146 6.93 -11.91 -6.14
C GLN A 146 5.74 -12.83 -6.44
N ASN A 147 5.98 -13.95 -7.11
CA ASN A 147 4.97 -14.94 -7.44
C ASN A 147 5.34 -16.30 -6.85
N GLY A 148 4.55 -16.82 -5.92
CA GLY A 148 4.79 -18.08 -5.23
C GLY A 148 4.93 -17.89 -3.73
N GLU A 149 5.84 -18.63 -3.11
CA GLU A 149 5.91 -18.72 -1.64
C GLU A 149 7.24 -18.24 -1.06
N SER A 150 7.15 -17.53 0.07
CA SER A 150 8.31 -17.18 0.91
C SER A 150 9.41 -16.36 0.22
N HIS A 151 9.05 -15.53 -0.76
CA HIS A 151 9.99 -14.59 -1.34
C HIS A 151 10.28 -13.42 -0.40
N PHE A 152 11.53 -12.96 -0.41
CA PHE A 152 11.96 -11.80 0.36
C PHE A 152 12.73 -10.84 -0.53
N PHE A 153 12.38 -9.55 -0.44
CA PHE A 153 13.06 -8.49 -1.16
C PHE A 153 13.24 -7.25 -0.29
N ILE A 154 14.43 -6.65 -0.35
CA ILE A 154 14.72 -5.33 0.18
C ILE A 154 15.24 -4.45 -0.97
N GLY A 155 14.57 -3.32 -1.18
CA GLY A 155 14.97 -2.32 -2.17
C GLY A 155 15.25 -0.99 -1.52
N ARG A 156 16.43 -0.40 -1.76
CA ARG A 156 16.78 0.92 -1.23
C ARG A 156 17.36 1.81 -2.32
N GLN A 157 16.80 3.01 -2.47
CA GLN A 157 17.29 4.05 -3.36
C GLN A 157 17.43 5.34 -2.55
N GLU A 158 18.68 5.70 -2.20
CA GLU A 158 19.00 6.81 -1.33
C GLU A 158 19.83 7.85 -2.08
N ALA A 159 19.44 9.13 -2.01
CA ALA A 159 20.10 10.26 -2.70
C ALA A 159 20.39 10.00 -4.20
N SER A 160 19.56 9.17 -4.83
CA SER A 160 19.72 8.75 -6.22
C SER A 160 18.81 9.56 -7.14
N THR A 161 19.24 9.72 -8.39
CA THR A 161 18.48 10.40 -9.43
C THR A 161 18.25 9.44 -10.59
N ASN A 162 16.99 9.27 -11.02
CA ASN A 162 16.59 8.38 -12.12
C ASN A 162 17.03 6.92 -11.93
N GLY A 163 17.17 6.47 -10.68
CA GLY A 163 17.50 5.09 -10.39
C GLY A 163 16.31 4.18 -10.70
N SER A 164 16.58 3.02 -11.31
CA SER A 164 15.56 2.00 -11.54
C SER A 164 15.99 0.67 -10.93
N ILE A 165 15.09 0.06 -10.15
CA ILE A 165 15.24 -1.29 -9.64
C ILE A 165 14.02 -2.09 -10.10
N PHE A 166 14.25 -3.18 -10.82
CA PHE A 166 13.22 -4.15 -11.19
C PHE A 166 13.58 -5.51 -10.60
N VAL A 167 12.65 -6.11 -9.86
CA VAL A 167 12.79 -7.44 -9.28
C VAL A 167 11.59 -8.29 -9.65
N PHE A 168 11.89 -9.50 -10.11
CA PHE A 168 10.93 -10.55 -10.38
C PHE A 168 11.44 -11.84 -9.73
N GLN A 169 10.67 -12.36 -8.77
CA GLN A 169 10.93 -13.64 -8.11
C GLN A 169 9.72 -14.54 -8.39
N ASP A 170 9.97 -15.74 -8.90
CA ASP A 170 8.95 -16.71 -9.27
C ASP A 170 9.33 -18.10 -8.76
N GLY A 171 8.35 -18.82 -8.22
CA GLY A 171 8.50 -20.20 -7.76
C GLY A 171 8.06 -20.42 -6.32
N GLU A 172 7.89 -21.70 -5.99
CA GLU A 172 7.88 -22.17 -4.62
C GLU A 172 9.30 -22.58 -4.27
N ARG A 173 9.71 -22.27 -3.05
CA ARG A 173 11.07 -22.53 -2.58
C ARG A 173 11.46 -24.00 -2.68
#